data_AF-A0A7L6AAI2-F1
#
_entry.id   AF-A0A7L6AAI2-F1
#
_cell.length_a   1.000
_cell.length_b   1.000
_cell.length_c   1.000
_cell.angle_alpha   90.00
_cell.angle_beta   90.00
_cell.angle_gamma   90.00
#
_symmetry.space_group_name_H-M   'P 1'
#
loop_
_entity.id
_entity.type
_entity.pdbx_description
1 polymer ?
#
loop_
_entity_poly.entity_id
_entity_poly.type
_entity_poly.pdbx_seq_one_letter_code
_entity_poly.pdbx_strand_id
1 'polypeptide(L)'
;MTANWMRRRWRRCGRRRFRGLALSAADEAGEAAFANMAAALREDPTLDELAADYAAIYLNNSCGASPYESVWLSDEHLACERPMFELREIYAAAGWQVGDWRSRFDDHLVLQLQYLRRVLATAAVDPEQLANFIDEHIGYWLPDWGQRVASHCGTRFYAALAELTWVWLLRFRELLGEIHDLPLPSREQTGEKIRRKLALDKAEVAPIRFMPGVQGPSW
;
A
#
# COMPACT_ATOMS: atom_id res chain seq x y z
N MET A 1 -17.51 28.56 -1.35
CA MET A 1 -18.19 27.96 -0.16
C MET A 1 -17.32 26.95 0.62
N THR A 2 -16.16 26.53 0.10
CA THR A 2 -15.27 25.48 0.64
C THR A 2 -14.48 25.88 1.91
N ALA A 3 -14.04 27.13 2.04
CA ALA A 3 -13.23 27.58 3.18
C ALA A 3 -13.96 27.57 4.55
N ASN A 4 -15.29 27.55 4.56
CA ASN A 4 -16.10 27.60 5.79
C ASN A 4 -16.36 26.21 6.38
N TRP A 5 -16.27 25.14 5.56
CA TRP A 5 -16.43 23.76 6.00
C TRP A 5 -15.15 23.23 6.68
N MET A 6 -13.97 23.46 6.08
CA MET A 6 -12.67 23.14 6.69
C MET A 6 -12.52 23.77 8.08
N ARG A 7 -12.90 25.05 8.26
CA ARG A 7 -12.86 25.72 9.57
C ARG A 7 -13.84 25.12 10.58
N ARG A 8 -14.98 24.59 10.15
CA ARG A 8 -15.98 23.97 11.04
C ARG A 8 -15.55 22.57 11.50
N ARG A 9 -14.94 21.76 10.62
CA ARG A 9 -14.36 20.46 10.99
C ARG A 9 -13.12 20.62 11.87
N TRP A 10 -12.25 21.58 11.55
CA TRP A 10 -11.09 21.91 12.38
C TRP A 10 -11.47 22.38 13.79
N ARG A 11 -12.54 23.19 13.92
CA ARG A 11 -13.05 23.64 15.23
C ARG A 11 -13.72 22.52 16.04
N ARG A 12 -14.28 21.47 15.42
CA ARG A 12 -14.76 20.28 16.13
C ARG A 12 -13.62 19.39 16.65
N CYS A 13 -12.47 19.36 15.98
CA CYS A 13 -11.24 18.73 16.49
C CYS A 13 -10.55 19.49 17.64
N GLY A 14 -10.96 20.73 17.90
CA GLY A 14 -10.35 21.60 18.91
C GLY A 14 -10.78 21.26 20.33
N ARG A 15 -10.23 20.19 20.92
CA ARG A 15 -9.86 20.10 22.37
C ARG A 15 -9.35 18.73 22.87
N ARG A 16 -9.13 17.71 22.05
CA ARG A 16 -8.52 16.45 22.51
C ARG A 16 -7.39 16.04 21.57
N ARG A 17 -6.24 15.70 22.18
CA ARG A 17 -4.96 15.20 21.61
C ARG A 17 -5.00 15.00 20.10
N PHE A 18 -4.15 15.71 19.36
CA PHE A 18 -3.84 15.46 17.94
C PHE A 18 -3.37 14.00 17.75
N ARG A 19 -4.30 13.06 17.67
CA ARG A 19 -4.11 11.80 16.94
C ARG A 19 -4.05 12.20 15.47
N GLY A 20 -3.08 11.66 14.72
CA GLY A 20 -2.78 12.09 13.34
C GLY A 20 -4.04 12.31 12.51
N LEU A 21 -4.03 13.35 11.65
CA LEU A 21 -5.21 13.92 10.97
C LEU A 21 -6.19 12.91 10.33
N ALA A 22 -5.71 11.73 9.93
CA ALA A 22 -6.53 10.67 9.35
C ALA A 22 -7.26 9.78 10.38
N LEU A 23 -6.74 9.64 11.61
CA LEU A 23 -7.33 8.80 12.66
C LEU A 23 -7.99 9.66 13.75
N SER A 24 -8.95 10.48 13.34
CA SER A 24 -9.76 11.26 14.29
C SER A 24 -10.60 10.33 15.17
N ALA A 25 -10.71 10.64 16.47
CA ALA A 25 -11.57 9.95 17.45
C ALA A 25 -13.08 10.23 17.23
N ALA A 26 -13.50 10.43 15.99
CA ALA A 26 -14.90 10.60 15.61
C ALA A 26 -15.35 9.47 14.66
N ASP A 27 -14.45 8.52 14.37
CA ASP A 27 -14.68 7.39 13.49
C ASP A 27 -14.50 6.09 14.29
N GLU A 28 -15.53 5.26 14.30
CA GLU A 28 -15.57 4.01 15.08
C GLU A 28 -14.45 3.05 14.65
N ALA A 29 -14.14 2.98 13.35
CA ALA A 29 -13.06 2.15 12.84
C ALA A 29 -11.68 2.64 13.31
N GLY A 30 -11.44 3.95 13.25
CA GLY A 30 -10.22 4.56 13.79
C GLY A 30 -10.06 4.36 15.29
N GLU A 31 -11.14 4.46 16.06
CA GLU A 31 -11.11 4.18 17.51
C GLU A 31 -10.82 2.72 17.81
N ALA A 32 -11.45 1.79 17.11
CA ALA A 32 -11.24 0.35 17.25
C ALA A 32 -9.79 -0.03 16.93
N ALA A 33 -9.24 0.42 15.80
CA ALA A 33 -7.86 0.13 15.41
C ALA A 33 -6.84 0.64 16.45
N PHE A 34 -7.07 1.84 17.01
CA PHE A 34 -6.23 2.35 18.10
C PHE A 34 -6.38 1.54 19.39
N ALA A 35 -7.60 1.12 19.73
CA ALA A 35 -7.86 0.31 20.91
C ALA A 35 -7.20 -1.07 20.79
N ASN A 36 -7.26 -1.69 19.60
CA ASN A 36 -6.60 -2.95 19.29
C ASN A 36 -5.09 -2.83 19.41
N MET A 37 -4.50 -1.77 18.84
CA MET A 37 -3.06 -1.53 18.99
C MET A 37 -2.66 -1.28 20.45
N ALA A 38 -3.44 -0.49 21.19
CA ALA A 38 -3.20 -0.25 22.61
C ALA A 38 -3.40 -1.52 23.47
N ALA A 39 -4.25 -2.45 23.05
CA ALA A 39 -4.39 -3.75 23.69
C ALA A 39 -3.19 -4.65 23.40
N ALA A 40 -2.77 -4.74 22.14
CA ALA A 40 -1.60 -5.52 21.74
C ALA A 40 -0.31 -5.07 22.45
N LEU A 41 -0.12 -3.76 22.62
CA LEU A 41 1.02 -3.21 23.37
C LEU A 41 1.00 -3.56 24.88
N ARG A 42 -0.17 -3.87 25.46
CA ARG A 42 -0.29 -4.27 26.87
C ARG A 42 -0.03 -5.76 27.11
N GLU A 43 0.03 -6.56 26.05
CA GLU A 43 0.39 -7.98 26.14
C GLU A 43 1.89 -8.18 26.37
N ASP A 44 2.69 -7.11 26.22
CA ASP A 44 4.13 -7.08 26.49
C ASP A 44 4.88 -8.25 25.81
N PRO A 45 4.73 -8.44 24.49
CA PRO A 45 5.41 -9.50 23.78
C PRO A 45 6.93 -9.30 23.85
N THR A 46 7.65 -10.41 23.97
CA THR A 46 9.11 -10.38 23.97
C THR A 46 9.64 -9.95 22.60
N LEU A 47 10.86 -9.42 22.57
CA LEU A 47 11.52 -9.07 21.32
C LEU A 47 11.71 -10.29 20.40
N ASP A 48 11.90 -11.48 20.97
CA ASP A 48 12.07 -12.72 20.19
C ASP A 48 10.76 -13.13 19.50
N GLU A 49 9.61 -12.99 20.18
CA GLU A 49 8.28 -13.22 19.57
C GLU A 49 8.01 -12.23 18.45
N LEU A 50 8.34 -10.95 18.65
CA LEU A 50 8.20 -9.92 17.62
C LEU A 50 9.17 -10.16 16.45
N ALA A 51 10.38 -10.65 16.71
CA ALA A 51 11.35 -10.99 15.67
C ALA A 51 10.89 -12.21 14.86
N ALA A 52 10.29 -13.21 15.52
CA ALA A 52 9.73 -14.38 14.85
C ALA A 52 8.60 -13.98 13.89
N ASP A 53 7.64 -13.16 14.35
CA ASP A 53 6.58 -12.64 13.48
C ASP A 53 7.13 -11.77 12.36
N TYR A 54 8.08 -10.89 12.65
CA TYR A 54 8.73 -10.06 11.63
C TYR A 54 9.35 -10.93 10.52
N ALA A 55 10.09 -11.98 10.91
CA ALA A 55 10.69 -12.90 9.95
C ALA A 55 9.62 -13.65 9.15
N ALA A 56 8.57 -14.12 9.83
CA ALA A 56 7.43 -14.84 9.23
C ALA A 56 6.69 -14.01 8.19
N ILE A 57 6.54 -12.71 8.44
CA ILE A 57 5.80 -11.77 7.58
C ILE A 57 6.70 -11.24 6.46
N TYR A 58 7.89 -10.72 6.79
CA TYR A 58 8.67 -9.90 5.86
C TYR A 58 9.88 -10.59 5.24
N LEU A 59 10.41 -11.67 5.83
CA LEU A 59 11.67 -12.27 5.38
C LEU A 59 11.49 -13.61 4.69
N ASN A 60 10.66 -14.49 5.23
CA ASN A 60 10.52 -15.86 4.73
C ASN A 60 9.11 -16.21 4.21
N ASN A 61 8.15 -15.28 4.30
CA ASN A 61 6.77 -15.44 3.84
C ASN A 61 6.05 -16.67 4.44
N SER A 62 6.40 -17.09 5.66
CA SER A 62 5.75 -18.23 6.33
C SER A 62 4.28 -17.98 6.65
N CYS A 63 3.87 -16.71 6.78
CA CYS A 63 2.47 -16.33 6.93
C CYS A 63 1.68 -16.37 5.60
N GLY A 64 2.33 -16.66 4.46
CA GLY A 64 1.74 -16.55 3.12
C GLY A 64 1.33 -15.11 2.74
N ALA A 65 1.80 -14.13 3.51
CA ALA A 65 1.47 -12.72 3.39
C ALA A 65 2.66 -11.95 2.79
N SER A 66 2.90 -12.16 1.49
CA SER A 66 4.03 -11.52 0.81
C SER A 66 3.96 -10.00 0.96
N PRO A 67 5.04 -9.31 1.37
CA PRO A 67 5.03 -7.86 1.51
C PRO A 67 5.19 -7.11 0.17
N TYR A 68 5.09 -7.81 -0.96
CA TYR A 68 5.23 -7.27 -2.31
C TYR A 68 3.89 -7.21 -3.02
N GLU A 69 3.53 -6.04 -3.56
CA GLU A 69 2.26 -5.81 -4.27
C GLU A 69 2.03 -6.80 -5.41
N SER A 70 3.05 -7.10 -6.22
CA SER A 70 2.85 -7.91 -7.42
C SER A 70 2.29 -9.31 -7.11
N VAL A 71 2.60 -9.86 -5.93
CA VAL A 71 2.10 -11.17 -5.46
C VAL A 71 0.58 -11.17 -5.24
N TRP A 72 -0.03 -10.00 -5.06
CA TRP A 72 -1.46 -9.87 -4.78
C TRP A 72 -2.30 -9.50 -6.00
N LEU A 73 -1.69 -9.02 -7.08
CA LEU A 73 -2.42 -8.48 -8.23
C LEU A 73 -2.65 -9.50 -9.35
N SER A 74 -1.81 -10.53 -9.45
CA SER A 74 -1.91 -11.57 -10.48
C SER A 74 -2.29 -12.92 -9.90
N ASP A 75 -3.02 -13.71 -10.69
CA ASP A 75 -3.38 -15.09 -10.31
C ASP A 75 -2.13 -15.99 -10.17
N GLU A 76 -1.03 -15.61 -10.84
CA GLU A 76 0.25 -16.32 -10.80
C GLU A 76 1.03 -16.02 -9.49
N HIS A 77 0.61 -15.01 -8.71
CA HIS A 77 1.20 -14.63 -7.41
C HIS A 77 2.73 -14.44 -7.47
N LEU A 78 3.23 -13.90 -8.59
CA LEU A 78 4.67 -13.73 -8.81
C LEU A 78 5.18 -12.39 -8.27
N ALA A 79 6.42 -12.43 -7.77
CA ALA A 79 7.19 -11.22 -7.45
C ALA A 79 7.76 -10.58 -8.73
N CYS A 80 8.10 -9.28 -8.68
CA CYS A 80 8.79 -8.55 -9.75
C CYS A 80 7.99 -8.36 -11.06
N GLU A 81 6.67 -8.24 -10.97
CA GLU A 81 5.86 -7.93 -12.15
C GLU A 81 5.73 -6.42 -12.36
N ARG A 82 4.86 -6.03 -13.30
CA ARG A 82 4.54 -4.65 -13.68
C ARG A 82 4.51 -3.63 -12.53
N PRO A 83 3.87 -3.88 -11.36
CA PRO A 83 3.84 -2.91 -10.26
C PRO A 83 5.22 -2.42 -9.80
N MET A 84 6.23 -3.29 -9.80
CA MET A 84 7.60 -2.93 -9.42
C MET A 84 8.16 -1.84 -10.34
N PHE A 85 7.97 -1.99 -11.65
CA PHE A 85 8.48 -1.01 -12.63
C PHE A 85 7.74 0.32 -12.55
N GLU A 86 6.43 0.27 -12.33
CA GLU A 86 5.61 1.48 -12.20
C GLU A 86 5.93 2.26 -10.94
N LEU A 87 6.10 1.56 -9.82
CA LEU A 87 6.51 2.20 -8.57
C LEU A 87 7.90 2.82 -8.69
N ARG A 88 8.82 2.20 -9.43
CA ARG A 88 10.12 2.81 -9.73
C ARG A 88 9.98 4.13 -10.50
N GLU A 89 9.10 4.19 -11.50
CA GLU A 89 8.82 5.42 -12.26
C GLU A 89 8.17 6.49 -11.39
N ILE A 90 7.20 6.11 -10.56
CA ILE A 90 6.53 7.00 -9.59
C ILE A 90 7.55 7.58 -8.60
N TYR A 91 8.45 6.75 -8.06
CA TYR A 91 9.49 7.20 -7.15
C TYR A 91 10.45 8.17 -7.84
N ALA A 92 10.88 7.85 -9.06
CA ALA A 92 11.78 8.69 -9.86
C ALA A 92 11.16 10.06 -10.17
N ALA A 93 9.87 10.11 -10.52
CA ALA A 93 9.13 11.36 -10.74
C ALA A 93 9.09 12.24 -9.48
N ALA A 94 9.10 11.65 -8.28
CA ALA A 94 9.22 12.37 -7.01
C ALA A 94 10.67 12.63 -6.57
N GLY A 95 11.64 12.44 -7.46
CA GLY A 95 13.08 12.63 -7.20
C GLY A 95 13.61 11.67 -6.13
N TRP A 96 13.08 10.45 -6.08
CA TRP A 96 13.49 9.41 -5.15
C TRP A 96 13.86 8.13 -5.88
N GLN A 97 14.85 7.42 -5.36
CA GLN A 97 15.26 6.11 -5.85
C GLN A 97 15.53 5.22 -4.65
N VAL A 98 15.10 3.96 -4.75
CA VAL A 98 15.38 2.92 -3.76
C VAL A 98 16.87 2.60 -3.79
N GLY A 99 17.49 2.52 -2.61
CA GLY A 99 18.94 2.36 -2.46
C GLY A 99 19.47 1.05 -3.07
N ASP A 100 19.12 -0.08 -2.45
CA ASP A 100 19.50 -1.41 -2.95
C ASP A 100 18.26 -2.21 -3.38
N TRP A 101 17.95 -2.13 -4.67
CA TRP A 101 16.84 -2.88 -5.28
C TRP A 101 17.04 -4.40 -5.23
N ARG A 102 18.28 -4.89 -5.06
CA ARG A 102 18.57 -6.34 -4.96
C ARG A 102 18.16 -6.91 -3.60
N SER A 103 18.11 -6.07 -2.57
CA SER A 103 17.64 -6.47 -1.25
C SER A 103 16.12 -6.36 -1.10
N ARG A 104 15.48 -5.43 -1.83
CA ARG A 104 14.04 -5.16 -1.73
C ARG A 104 13.55 -4.49 -3.01
N PHE A 105 12.62 -5.13 -3.71
CA PHE A 105 11.99 -4.59 -4.91
C PHE A 105 11.09 -3.39 -4.60
N ASP A 106 10.94 -2.50 -5.59
CA ASP A 106 10.26 -1.20 -5.47
C ASP A 106 8.79 -1.33 -5.00
N ASP A 107 8.16 -2.49 -5.20
CA ASP A 107 6.79 -2.79 -4.83
C ASP A 107 6.59 -3.34 -3.40
N HIS A 108 7.64 -3.34 -2.59
CA HIS A 108 7.54 -3.73 -1.18
C HIS A 108 6.77 -2.70 -0.34
N LEU A 109 5.89 -3.16 0.55
CA LEU A 109 5.05 -2.34 1.47
C LEU A 109 5.79 -1.16 2.10
N VAL A 110 6.93 -1.44 2.75
CA VAL A 110 7.75 -0.42 3.41
C VAL A 110 8.18 0.71 2.46
N LEU A 111 8.48 0.42 1.19
CA LEU A 111 8.89 1.45 0.22
C LEU A 111 7.68 2.28 -0.22
N GLN A 112 6.52 1.66 -0.41
CA GLN A 112 5.28 2.38 -0.70
C GLN A 112 4.89 3.32 0.45
N LEU A 113 5.05 2.89 1.71
CA LEU A 113 4.85 3.74 2.90
C LEU A 113 5.89 4.86 3.01
N GLN A 114 7.15 4.60 2.66
CA GLN A 114 8.20 5.64 2.62
C GLN A 114 7.90 6.70 1.55
N TYR A 115 7.41 6.28 0.39
CA TYR A 115 6.93 7.18 -0.65
C TYR A 115 5.77 8.05 -0.17
N LEU A 116 4.75 7.46 0.46
CA LEU A 116 3.65 8.23 1.06
C LEU A 116 4.15 9.29 2.03
N ARG A 117 5.03 8.92 2.97
CA ARG A 117 5.65 9.87 3.91
C ARG A 117 6.36 11.00 3.16
N ARG A 118 7.12 10.66 2.11
CA ARG A 118 7.87 11.63 1.31
C ARG A 118 6.94 12.63 0.65
N VAL A 119 5.93 12.15 -0.09
CA VAL A 119 4.95 13.00 -0.76
C VAL A 119 4.25 13.91 0.24
N LEU A 120 3.79 13.38 1.37
CA LEU A 120 3.11 14.15 2.42
C LEU A 120 4.00 15.20 3.10
N ALA A 121 5.32 15.04 3.04
CA ALA A 121 6.27 16.03 3.55
C ALA A 121 6.58 17.15 2.54
N THR A 122 6.11 17.05 1.30
CA THR A 122 6.29 18.07 0.26
C THR A 122 5.15 19.10 0.27
N ALA A 123 5.46 20.35 -0.10
CA ALA A 123 4.48 21.44 -0.12
C ALA A 123 3.54 21.42 -1.34
N ALA A 124 3.88 20.67 -2.40
CA ALA A 124 3.19 20.68 -3.69
C ALA A 124 2.70 19.27 -4.04
N VAL A 125 1.92 18.66 -3.14
CA VAL A 125 1.28 17.37 -3.41
C VAL A 125 0.25 17.53 -4.52
N ASP A 126 0.41 16.76 -5.60
CA ASP A 126 -0.65 16.54 -6.58
C ASP A 126 -1.67 15.55 -5.98
N PRO A 127 -2.90 15.99 -5.67
CA PRO A 127 -3.88 15.15 -4.99
C PRO A 127 -4.40 14.02 -5.88
N GLU A 128 -4.45 14.20 -7.21
CA GLU A 128 -4.88 13.16 -8.13
C GLU A 128 -3.84 12.07 -8.25
N GLN A 129 -2.55 12.43 -8.38
CA GLN A 129 -1.46 11.45 -8.38
C GLN A 129 -1.40 10.67 -7.06
N LEU A 130 -1.57 11.35 -5.92
CA LEU A 130 -1.59 10.68 -4.62
C LEU A 130 -2.82 9.78 -4.45
N ALA A 131 -3.99 10.21 -4.90
CA ALA A 131 -5.19 9.39 -4.90
C ALA A 131 -5.02 8.13 -5.75
N ASN A 132 -4.53 8.28 -6.99
CA ASN A 132 -4.25 7.15 -7.88
C ASN A 132 -3.21 6.20 -7.29
N PHE A 133 -2.16 6.72 -6.65
CA PHE A 133 -1.17 5.89 -5.95
C PHE A 133 -1.82 5.05 -4.85
N ILE A 134 -2.69 5.65 -4.03
CA ILE A 134 -3.36 4.90 -2.97
C ILE A 134 -4.34 3.89 -3.57
N ASP A 135 -5.15 4.30 -4.54
CA ASP A 135 -6.23 3.48 -5.08
C ASP A 135 -5.67 2.28 -5.86
N GLU A 136 -4.65 2.46 -6.70
CA GLU A 136 -4.14 1.40 -7.58
C GLU A 136 -2.96 0.60 -7.01
N HIS A 137 -2.23 1.16 -6.04
CA HIS A 137 -1.09 0.48 -5.41
C HIS A 137 -1.44 0.11 -3.97
N ILE A 138 -0.85 0.79 -2.99
CA ILE A 138 -0.88 0.37 -1.58
C ILE A 138 -2.28 0.11 -1.03
N GLY A 139 -3.30 0.88 -1.42
CA GLY A 139 -4.66 0.73 -0.88
C GLY A 139 -5.44 -0.44 -1.46
N TYR A 140 -5.05 -0.98 -2.61
CA TYR A 140 -5.77 -2.10 -3.24
C TYR A 140 -5.50 -3.44 -2.56
N TRP A 141 -4.23 -3.75 -2.32
CA TRP A 141 -3.78 -5.07 -1.85
C TRP A 141 -3.53 -5.15 -0.33
N LEU A 142 -3.23 -4.02 0.32
CA LEU A 142 -2.98 -3.95 1.76
C LEU A 142 -4.09 -4.56 2.65
N PRO A 143 -5.41 -4.41 2.37
CA PRO A 143 -6.42 -5.04 3.23
C PRO A 143 -6.31 -6.57 3.23
N ASP A 144 -6.01 -7.20 2.07
CA ASP A 144 -5.89 -8.65 1.97
C ASP A 144 -4.60 -9.14 2.62
N TRP A 145 -3.50 -8.40 2.44
CA TRP A 145 -2.25 -8.63 3.15
C TRP A 145 -2.45 -8.55 4.66
N GLY A 146 -3.12 -7.51 5.14
CA GLY A 146 -3.38 -7.29 6.56
C GLY A 146 -4.24 -8.39 7.16
N GLN A 147 -5.27 -8.84 6.44
CA GLN A 147 -6.09 -9.98 6.87
C GLN A 147 -5.27 -11.27 6.96
N ARG A 148 -4.37 -11.51 6.00
CA ARG A 148 -3.51 -12.69 6.01
C ARG A 148 -2.48 -12.63 7.13
N VAL A 149 -1.87 -11.48 7.39
CA VAL A 149 -1.02 -11.27 8.57
C VAL A 149 -1.80 -11.57 9.86
N ALA A 150 -2.97 -10.95 10.04
CA ALA A 150 -3.77 -11.12 11.25
C ALA A 150 -4.22 -12.57 11.51
N SER A 151 -4.33 -13.38 10.46
CA SER A 151 -4.73 -14.79 10.56
C SER A 151 -3.57 -15.74 10.87
N HIS A 152 -2.31 -15.30 10.72
CA HIS A 152 -1.14 -16.19 10.78
C HIS A 152 0.00 -15.70 11.70
N CYS A 153 -0.01 -14.45 12.15
CA CYS A 153 1.00 -13.98 13.10
C CYS A 153 0.78 -14.59 14.50
N GLY A 154 1.87 -14.87 15.19
CA GLY A 154 1.86 -15.44 16.53
C GLY A 154 1.53 -14.42 17.62
N THR A 155 1.76 -13.13 17.37
CA THR A 155 1.45 -12.04 18.29
C THR A 155 0.34 -11.15 17.75
N ARG A 156 -0.41 -10.49 18.64
CA ARG A 156 -1.41 -9.49 18.23
C ARG A 156 -0.79 -8.17 17.76
N PHE A 157 0.51 -7.97 18.00
CA PHE A 157 1.21 -6.73 17.65
C PHE A 157 1.15 -6.48 16.15
N TYR A 158 1.57 -7.44 15.31
CA TYR A 158 1.58 -7.25 13.86
C TYR A 158 0.17 -7.28 13.25
N ALA A 159 -0.77 -8.05 13.83
CA ALA A 159 -2.18 -7.99 13.45
C ALA A 159 -2.75 -6.58 13.64
N ALA A 160 -2.57 -6.00 14.84
CA ALA A 160 -3.07 -4.67 15.16
C ALA A 160 -2.32 -3.57 14.40
N LEU A 161 -1.02 -3.74 14.13
CA LEU A 161 -0.26 -2.81 13.31
C LEU A 161 -0.72 -2.79 11.85
N ALA A 162 -1.00 -3.96 11.27
CA ALA A 162 -1.53 -4.07 9.92
C ALA A 162 -2.92 -3.42 9.81
N GLU A 163 -3.81 -3.72 10.75
CA GLU A 163 -5.14 -3.08 10.86
C GLU A 163 -5.03 -1.55 10.97
N LEU A 164 -4.20 -1.07 11.90
CA LEU A 164 -4.02 0.37 12.10
C LEU A 164 -3.47 1.07 10.86
N THR A 165 -2.55 0.43 10.14
CA THR A 165 -1.99 0.95 8.89
C THR A 165 -3.06 1.04 7.81
N TRP A 166 -3.85 -0.01 7.63
CA TRP A 166 -4.94 -0.05 6.66
C TRP A 166 -6.00 1.01 6.97
N VAL A 167 -6.49 1.06 8.22
CA VAL A 167 -7.50 2.03 8.64
C VAL A 167 -6.97 3.46 8.46
N TRP A 168 -5.72 3.74 8.84
CA TRP A 168 -5.12 5.05 8.60
C TRP A 168 -5.14 5.43 7.12
N LEU A 169 -4.75 4.50 6.24
CA LEU A 169 -4.67 4.74 4.79
C LEU A 169 -6.06 4.98 4.18
N LEU A 170 -7.05 4.16 4.55
CA LEU A 170 -8.44 4.32 4.12
C LEU A 170 -8.97 5.70 4.51
N ARG A 171 -8.82 6.08 5.79
CA ARG A 171 -9.29 7.37 6.29
C ARG A 171 -8.55 8.54 5.66
N PHE A 172 -7.25 8.37 5.40
CA PHE A 172 -6.46 9.37 4.70
C PHE A 172 -6.98 9.58 3.27
N ARG A 173 -7.28 8.49 2.54
CA ARG A 173 -7.80 8.56 1.18
C ARG A 173 -9.20 9.18 1.10
N GLU A 174 -10.06 8.88 2.05
CA GLU A 174 -11.37 9.53 2.20
C GLU A 174 -11.23 11.04 2.42
N LEU A 175 -10.35 11.44 3.36
CA LEU A 175 -10.10 12.85 3.64
C LEU A 175 -9.53 13.57 2.41
N LEU A 176 -8.62 12.92 1.67
CA LEU A 176 -8.08 13.45 0.42
C LEU A 176 -9.20 13.68 -0.61
N GLY A 177 -10.12 12.70 -0.74
CA GLY A 177 -11.29 12.80 -1.62
C GLY A 177 -12.22 13.95 -1.24
N GLU A 178 -12.52 14.10 0.06
CA GLU A 178 -13.35 15.20 0.56
C GLU A 178 -12.72 16.59 0.33
N ILE A 179 -11.40 16.72 0.51
CA ILE A 179 -10.70 18.00 0.39
C ILE A 179 -10.58 18.44 -1.07
N HIS A 180 -10.33 17.49 -1.98
CA HIS A 180 -10.01 17.75 -3.37
C HIS A 180 -11.15 17.38 -4.34
N ASP A 181 -12.31 16.98 -3.84
CA ASP A 181 -13.46 16.53 -4.64
C ASP A 181 -13.12 15.36 -5.58
N LEU A 182 -12.31 14.41 -5.07
CA LEU A 182 -11.89 13.24 -5.82
C LEU A 182 -12.78 12.04 -5.49
N PRO A 183 -13.32 11.33 -6.49
CA PRO A 183 -14.18 10.17 -6.25
C PRO A 183 -13.39 9.06 -5.55
N LEU A 184 -14.09 8.27 -4.74
CA LEU A 184 -13.56 7.02 -4.18
C LEU A 184 -14.01 5.88 -5.10
N PRO A 185 -13.10 5.29 -5.90
CA PRO A 185 -13.48 4.18 -6.77
C PRO A 185 -13.88 2.97 -5.92
N SER A 186 -14.83 2.18 -6.41
CA SER A 186 -15.13 0.90 -5.79
C SER A 186 -13.96 -0.07 -5.97
N ARG A 187 -13.88 -1.07 -5.09
CA ARG A 187 -12.88 -2.15 -5.20
C ARG A 187 -12.98 -2.89 -6.54
N GLU A 188 -14.19 -3.06 -7.07
CA GLU A 188 -14.43 -3.69 -8.37
C GLU A 188 -13.88 -2.84 -9.53
N GLN A 189 -14.18 -1.53 -9.53
CA GLN A 189 -13.69 -0.58 -10.56
C GLN A 189 -12.16 -0.54 -10.58
N THR A 190 -11.55 -0.47 -9.40
CA THR A 190 -10.10 -0.48 -9.24
C THR A 190 -9.50 -1.80 -9.73
N GLY A 191 -10.11 -2.93 -9.34
CA GLY A 191 -9.67 -4.25 -9.78
C GLY A 191 -9.79 -4.46 -11.30
N GLU A 192 -10.83 -3.93 -11.93
CA GLU A 192 -10.95 -3.96 -13.40
C GLU A 192 -9.86 -3.14 -14.09
N LYS A 193 -9.55 -1.95 -13.56
CA LYS A 193 -8.46 -1.11 -14.06
C LYS A 193 -7.10 -1.83 -13.96
N ILE A 194 -6.80 -2.42 -12.80
CA ILE A 194 -5.58 -3.20 -12.58
C ILE A 194 -5.52 -4.42 -13.51
N ARG A 195 -6.59 -5.21 -13.63
CA ARG A 195 -6.63 -6.36 -14.55
C ARG A 195 -6.40 -5.96 -16.00
N ARG A 196 -7.05 -4.88 -16.46
CA ARG A 196 -6.86 -4.36 -17.82
C ARG A 196 -5.40 -3.97 -18.07
N LYS A 197 -4.78 -3.31 -17.11
CA LYS A 197 -3.38 -2.88 -17.13
C LYS A 197 -2.43 -4.08 -17.20
N LEU A 198 -2.62 -5.09 -16.36
CA LEU A 198 -1.83 -6.32 -16.40
C LEU A 198 -2.02 -7.11 -17.72
N ALA A 199 -3.25 -7.14 -18.25
CA ALA A 199 -3.53 -7.79 -19.53
C ALA A 199 -2.82 -7.12 -20.71
N LEU A 200 -2.75 -5.78 -20.72
CA LEU A 200 -2.01 -5.02 -21.73
C LEU A 200 -0.50 -5.30 -21.64
N ASP A 201 0.05 -5.38 -20.44
CA ASP A 201 1.46 -5.74 -20.21
C ASP A 201 1.80 -7.11 -20.81
N LYS A 202 0.98 -8.12 -20.49
CA LYS A 202 1.13 -9.49 -20.99
C LYS A 202 1.02 -9.55 -22.51
N ALA A 203 0.20 -8.70 -23.12
CA ALA A 203 0.07 -8.59 -24.57
C ALA A 203 1.29 -7.91 -25.23
N GLU A 204 1.88 -6.90 -24.59
CA GLU A 204 3.11 -6.24 -25.07
C GLU A 204 4.34 -7.17 -25.00
N VAL A 205 4.39 -8.07 -24.01
CA VAL A 205 5.50 -9.02 -23.81
C VAL A 205 5.35 -10.31 -24.64
N ALA A 206 4.18 -10.56 -25.25
CA ALA A 206 3.90 -11.77 -26.03
C ALA A 206 4.97 -12.04 -27.11
N PRO A 207 5.37 -13.31 -27.33
CA PRO A 207 6.72 -13.63 -27.78
C PRO A 207 7.02 -13.11 -29.19
N ILE A 208 8.24 -12.58 -29.35
CA ILE A 208 8.91 -12.54 -30.66
C ILE A 208 8.81 -13.95 -31.21
N ARG A 209 8.08 -14.10 -32.32
CA ARG A 209 7.89 -15.39 -32.99
C ARG A 209 9.27 -15.88 -33.42
N PHE A 210 9.89 -16.72 -32.60
CA PHE A 210 11.13 -17.40 -32.95
C PHE A 210 10.82 -18.26 -34.18
N MET A 211 11.33 -17.85 -35.34
CA MET A 211 11.28 -18.63 -36.57
C MET A 211 12.63 -19.35 -36.72
N PRO A 212 12.76 -20.60 -36.25
CA PRO A 212 13.94 -21.39 -36.56
C PRO A 212 13.94 -21.70 -38.06
N GLY A 213 14.95 -21.21 -38.79
CA GLY A 213 15.29 -21.76 -40.11
C GLY A 213 15.21 -20.85 -41.33
N VAL A 214 15.12 -19.53 -41.24
CA VAL A 214 15.07 -18.69 -42.46
C VAL A 214 16.44 -18.17 -42.94
N GLN A 215 17.48 -18.14 -42.11
CA GLN A 215 18.84 -17.78 -42.56
C GLN A 215 19.91 -18.51 -41.74
N GLY A 216 20.22 -19.75 -42.13
CA GLY A 216 21.51 -20.35 -41.82
C GLY A 216 22.51 -19.98 -42.93
N PRO A 217 23.75 -19.56 -42.63
CA PRO A 217 24.74 -19.28 -43.67
C PRO A 217 24.98 -20.55 -44.50
N SER A 218 24.86 -20.44 -45.83
CA SER A 218 25.33 -21.47 -46.74
C SER A 218 26.82 -21.24 -47.02
N TRP A 219 27.69 -21.59 -46.07
CA TRP A 219 29.13 -21.75 -46.27
C TRP A 219 29.67 -22.84 -45.35
#